data_AF-A0A2S5QWH9-F1
#
_entry.id   AF-A0A2S5QWH9-F1
#
_cell.length_a   1.000
_cell.length_b   1.000
_cell.length_c   1.000
_cell.angle_alpha   90.00
_cell.angle_beta   90.00
_cell.angle_gamma   90.00
#
_symmetry.space_group_name_H-M   'P 1'
#
loop_
_entity.id
_entity.type
_entity.pdbx_description
1 polymer ?
#
loop_
_entity_poly.entity_id
_entity_poly.type
_entity_poly.pdbx_seq_one_letter_code
_entity_poly.pdbx_strand_id
1 'polypeptide(L)'
;MSLTAENFYETLNTFRVLTKQIDSIDLDTFMRVFGDDEAGVERNIVYVFRTAKPIPRLRGESDVVYIGETKGTFKQRYLKNAQRFTSKLNSMKYQHVIDTYGPIRITLALYSDFGDSSEQAEARLLWKYFQNHCEHPPFNYTKPKISDMDQ
;
A
#
# COMPACT_ATOMS: atom_id res chain seq x y z
N MET A 1 13.52 -13.26 -11.10
CA MET A 1 13.61 -12.16 -12.09
C MET A 1 14.14 -10.94 -11.34
N SER A 2 15.11 -10.20 -11.88
CA SER A 2 15.60 -8.98 -11.20
C SER A 2 14.56 -7.85 -11.34
N LEU A 3 14.28 -7.12 -10.26
CA LEU A 3 13.32 -6.02 -10.25
C LEU A 3 13.90 -4.80 -10.98
N THR A 4 13.21 -4.33 -12.01
CA THR A 4 13.55 -3.15 -12.83
C THR A 4 12.36 -2.19 -12.89
N ALA A 5 12.53 -1.04 -13.55
CA ALA A 5 11.41 -0.13 -13.78
C ALA A 5 10.42 -0.72 -14.81
N GLU A 6 10.94 -1.40 -15.85
CA GLU A 6 10.15 -1.94 -16.97
C GLU A 6 9.24 -3.09 -16.54
N ASN A 7 9.74 -4.01 -15.73
CA ASN A 7 8.97 -5.15 -15.22
C ASN A 7 8.30 -4.88 -13.86
N PHE A 8 8.23 -3.64 -13.40
CA PHE A 8 7.73 -3.31 -12.06
C PHE A 8 6.30 -3.83 -11.86
N TYR A 9 5.38 -3.54 -12.78
CA TYR A 9 3.99 -3.97 -12.67
C TYR A 9 3.80 -5.47 -12.89
N GLU A 10 4.55 -6.06 -13.80
CA GLU A 10 4.57 -7.52 -13.99
C GLU A 10 4.99 -8.22 -12.69
N THR A 11 6.00 -7.69 -12.02
CA THR A 11 6.48 -8.17 -10.73
C THR A 11 5.42 -8.00 -9.64
N LEU A 12 4.75 -6.85 -9.55
CA LEU A 12 3.65 -6.66 -8.60
C LEU A 12 2.46 -7.61 -8.85
N ASN A 13 2.27 -8.06 -10.08
CA ASN A 13 1.20 -9.01 -10.42
C ASN A 13 1.51 -10.44 -9.97
N THR A 14 2.75 -10.75 -9.57
CA THR A 14 3.10 -12.04 -8.97
C THR A 14 2.93 -12.06 -7.45
N PHE A 15 2.59 -10.93 -6.82
CA PHE A 15 2.39 -10.87 -5.38
C PHE A 15 1.13 -11.65 -5.00
N ARG A 16 1.15 -12.29 -3.84
CA ARG A 16 -0.02 -12.95 -3.28
C ARG A 16 -1.09 -11.90 -2.98
N VAL A 17 -2.31 -12.11 -3.47
CA VAL A 17 -3.44 -11.20 -3.23
C VAL A 17 -4.24 -11.70 -2.03
N LEU A 18 -4.52 -10.82 -1.07
CA LEU A 18 -5.47 -11.14 0.01
C LEU A 18 -6.90 -11.14 -0.53
N THR A 19 -7.71 -12.11 -0.10
CA THR A 19 -9.09 -12.26 -0.58
C THR A 19 -9.98 -11.07 -0.18
N LYS A 20 -9.76 -10.48 1.00
CA LYS A 20 -10.54 -9.33 1.49
C LYS A 20 -9.96 -8.01 0.96
N GLN A 21 -10.84 -7.09 0.59
CA GLN A 21 -10.51 -5.77 0.06
C GLN A 21 -11.18 -4.68 0.87
N ILE A 22 -10.61 -3.48 0.86
CA ILE A 22 -11.17 -2.29 1.49
C ILE A 22 -12.13 -1.64 0.48
N ASP A 23 -13.42 -1.76 0.74
CA ASP A 23 -14.53 -1.34 -0.11
C ASP A 23 -15.44 -0.28 0.56
N SER A 24 -15.20 0.02 1.84
CA SER A 24 -15.89 1.07 2.60
C SER A 24 -14.98 1.65 3.70
N ILE A 25 -15.41 2.75 4.32
CA ILE A 25 -14.65 3.46 5.36
C ILE A 25 -15.38 3.41 6.69
N ASP A 26 -15.53 2.20 7.17
CA ASP A 26 -16.03 1.91 8.49
C ASP A 26 -15.08 0.95 9.19
N LEU A 27 -15.15 0.93 10.52
CA LEU A 27 -14.25 0.13 11.33
C LEU A 27 -14.41 -1.37 11.01
N ASP A 28 -15.62 -1.82 10.73
CA ASP A 28 -15.94 -3.22 10.47
C ASP A 28 -15.22 -3.72 9.21
N THR A 29 -15.21 -2.93 8.12
CA THR A 29 -14.44 -3.25 6.92
C THR A 29 -12.94 -3.30 7.21
N PHE A 30 -12.37 -2.33 7.91
CA PHE A 30 -10.94 -2.38 8.24
C PHE A 30 -10.59 -3.57 9.15
N MET A 31 -11.43 -3.87 10.15
CA MET A 31 -11.24 -5.03 11.02
C MET A 31 -11.38 -6.35 10.26
N ARG A 32 -12.34 -6.47 9.35
CA ARG A 32 -12.54 -7.64 8.50
C ARG A 32 -11.33 -7.87 7.59
N VAL A 33 -10.84 -6.83 6.92
CA VAL A 33 -9.71 -6.95 5.99
C VAL A 33 -8.39 -7.19 6.73
N PHE A 34 -8.10 -6.40 7.76
CA PHE A 34 -6.83 -6.50 8.49
C PHE A 34 -6.80 -7.66 9.47
N GLY A 35 -7.96 -8.12 9.92
CA GLY A 35 -8.13 -9.23 10.85
C GLY A 35 -8.31 -10.58 10.17
N ASP A 36 -8.38 -10.64 8.85
CA ASP A 36 -8.49 -11.88 8.08
C ASP A 36 -7.32 -12.84 8.39
N ASP A 37 -7.59 -14.13 8.43
CA ASP A 37 -6.57 -15.12 8.77
C ASP A 37 -5.48 -15.20 7.70
N GLU A 38 -5.81 -14.93 6.43
CA GLU A 38 -4.83 -14.84 5.34
C GLU A 38 -3.79 -13.74 5.58
N ALA A 39 -4.18 -12.64 6.22
CA ALA A 39 -3.30 -11.53 6.57
C ALA A 39 -2.37 -11.85 7.76
N GLY A 40 -2.60 -12.97 8.45
CA GLY A 40 -1.82 -13.45 9.58
C GLY A 40 -0.76 -14.50 9.25
N VAL A 41 -0.59 -14.86 7.98
CA VAL A 41 0.25 -15.99 7.56
C VAL A 41 1.72 -15.60 7.42
N GLU A 42 2.06 -14.74 6.45
CA GLU A 42 3.45 -14.41 6.16
C GLU A 42 4.01 -13.34 7.10
N ARG A 43 5.29 -13.49 7.41
CA ARG A 43 6.12 -12.48 8.08
C ARG A 43 7.20 -12.02 7.13
N ASN A 44 7.89 -10.94 7.49
CA ASN A 44 9.02 -10.46 6.68
C ASN A 44 8.56 -10.11 5.26
N ILE A 45 7.54 -9.28 5.17
CA ILE A 45 6.86 -8.96 3.91
C ILE A 45 7.00 -7.51 3.52
N VAL A 46 6.93 -7.28 2.21
CA VAL A 46 6.49 -6.03 1.61
C VAL A 46 5.03 -6.20 1.18
N TYR A 47 4.26 -5.11 1.24
CA TYR A 47 2.87 -5.10 0.84
C TYR A 47 2.53 -3.84 0.05
N VAL A 48 1.56 -3.99 -0.84
CA VAL A 48 1.10 -2.93 -1.73
C VAL A 48 -0.41 -2.83 -1.68
N PHE A 49 -0.91 -1.61 -1.51
CA PHE A 49 -2.33 -1.30 -1.61
C PHE A 49 -2.57 -0.87 -3.05
N ARG A 50 -3.50 -1.55 -3.73
CA ARG A 50 -3.79 -1.35 -5.15
C ARG A 50 -5.28 -1.14 -5.36
N THR A 51 -5.64 -0.14 -6.14
CA THR A 51 -7.03 0.17 -6.51
C THR A 51 -7.51 -0.73 -7.64
N ALA A 52 -8.83 -0.81 -7.85
CA ALA A 52 -9.41 -1.58 -8.94
C ALA A 52 -9.17 -0.94 -10.31
N LYS A 53 -9.13 0.40 -10.38
CA LYS A 53 -8.87 1.18 -11.59
C LYS A 53 -7.59 2.01 -11.42
N PRO A 54 -6.80 2.21 -12.49
CA PRO A 54 -5.63 3.08 -12.43
C PRO A 54 -5.98 4.52 -12.04
N ILE A 55 -5.08 5.14 -11.29
CA ILE A 55 -5.12 6.55 -10.93
C ILE A 55 -4.12 7.31 -11.81
N PRO A 56 -4.49 8.46 -12.39
CA PRO A 56 -3.55 9.33 -13.07
C PRO A 56 -2.36 9.71 -12.18
N ARG A 57 -1.18 9.81 -12.79
CA ARG A 57 0.08 10.18 -12.16
C ARG A 57 0.72 11.33 -12.90
N LEU A 58 1.75 11.93 -12.30
CA LEU A 58 2.58 12.92 -12.98
C LEU A 58 3.12 12.38 -14.33
N ARG A 59 3.45 11.09 -14.37
CA ARG A 59 3.68 10.36 -15.62
C ARG A 59 2.89 9.05 -15.67
N GLY A 60 2.01 8.93 -16.65
CA GLY A 60 1.20 7.73 -16.90
C GLY A 60 0.11 7.53 -15.84
N GLU A 61 -0.22 6.27 -15.57
CA GLU A 61 -1.23 5.88 -14.58
C GLU A 61 -0.70 4.74 -13.70
N SER A 62 -1.26 4.58 -12.51
CA SER A 62 -0.90 3.50 -11.59
C SER A 62 -2.09 3.09 -10.73
N ASP A 63 -2.28 1.80 -10.52
CA ASP A 63 -3.23 1.29 -9.52
C ASP A 63 -2.65 1.30 -8.10
N VAL A 64 -1.35 1.55 -7.90
CA VAL A 64 -0.70 1.53 -6.58
C VAL A 64 -0.98 2.82 -5.82
N VAL A 65 -1.46 2.69 -4.57
CA VAL A 65 -1.71 3.83 -3.66
C VAL A 65 -0.76 3.87 -2.47
N TYR A 66 -0.26 2.72 -2.02
CA TYR A 66 0.69 2.62 -0.92
C TYR A 66 1.61 1.41 -1.09
N ILE A 67 2.88 1.55 -0.74
CA ILE A 67 3.86 0.47 -0.59
C ILE A 67 4.42 0.56 0.83
N GLY A 68 4.51 -0.58 1.53
CA GLY A 68 5.11 -0.61 2.86
C GLY A 68 5.70 -1.96 3.20
N GLU A 69 6.30 -2.04 4.39
CA GLU A 69 6.92 -3.26 4.91
C GLU A 69 6.48 -3.60 6.33
N THR A 70 6.72 -4.85 6.73
CA THR A 70 6.72 -5.28 8.13
C THR A 70 7.53 -6.55 8.34
N LYS A 71 8.28 -6.62 9.45
CA LYS A 71 8.94 -7.85 9.96
C LYS A 71 7.94 -8.80 10.64
N GLY A 72 6.79 -8.29 11.09
CA GLY A 72 5.67 -9.09 11.58
C GLY A 72 4.74 -9.52 10.45
N THR A 73 3.51 -9.89 10.78
CA THR A 73 2.46 -10.15 9.77
C THR A 73 1.72 -8.87 9.39
N PHE A 74 0.98 -8.90 8.28
CA PHE A 74 0.12 -7.79 7.88
C PHE A 74 -0.95 -7.50 8.94
N LYS A 75 -1.57 -8.56 9.48
CA LYS A 75 -2.54 -8.49 10.58
C LYS A 75 -1.95 -7.82 11.82
N GLN A 76 -0.76 -8.20 12.25
CA GLN A 76 -0.07 -7.57 13.39
C GLN A 76 0.26 -6.09 13.16
N ARG A 77 0.57 -5.71 11.92
CA ARG A 77 0.87 -4.33 11.55
C ARG A 77 -0.36 -3.44 11.66
N TYR A 78 -1.51 -3.89 11.14
CA TYR A 78 -2.66 -3.02 10.93
C TYR A 78 -3.82 -3.22 11.91
N LEU A 79 -4.13 -4.44 12.34
CA LEU A 79 -5.36 -4.73 13.10
C LEU A 79 -5.48 -3.88 14.36
N LYS A 80 -4.39 -3.78 15.15
CA LYS A 80 -4.36 -2.99 16.40
C LYS A 80 -4.63 -1.49 16.21
N ASN A 81 -4.48 -0.99 14.98
CA ASN A 81 -4.60 0.42 14.63
C ASN A 81 -5.71 0.65 13.59
N ALA A 82 -6.61 -0.32 13.36
CA ALA A 82 -7.65 -0.24 12.33
C ALA A 82 -8.51 1.03 12.47
N GLN A 83 -8.80 1.46 13.70
CA GLN A 83 -9.57 2.68 13.96
C GLN A 83 -8.90 3.96 13.46
N ARG A 84 -7.58 3.99 13.25
CA ARG A 84 -6.92 5.19 12.70
C ARG A 84 -7.32 5.47 11.25
N PHE A 85 -7.79 4.45 10.54
CA PHE A 85 -8.22 4.56 9.15
C PHE A 85 -9.59 5.23 9.00
N THR A 86 -10.37 5.32 10.09
CA THR A 86 -11.64 6.05 10.14
C THR A 86 -11.49 7.49 10.66
N SER A 87 -10.26 7.97 10.88
CA SER A 87 -10.02 9.37 11.23
C SER A 87 -10.37 10.30 10.06
N LYS A 88 -10.86 11.51 10.34
CA LYS A 88 -11.31 12.48 9.31
C LYS A 88 -10.37 12.59 8.10
N LEU A 89 -9.06 12.73 8.34
CA LEU A 89 -8.06 12.86 7.28
C LEU A 89 -7.94 11.58 6.43
N ASN A 90 -7.92 10.41 7.06
CA ASN A 90 -7.85 9.14 6.33
C ASN A 90 -9.16 8.86 5.62
N SER A 91 -10.32 9.12 6.25
CA SER A 91 -11.61 8.98 5.61
C SER A 91 -11.72 9.80 4.33
N MET A 92 -11.30 11.07 4.32
CA MET A 92 -11.31 11.88 3.08
C MET A 92 -10.48 11.24 1.95
N LYS A 93 -9.27 10.76 2.26
CA LYS A 93 -8.38 10.13 1.28
C LYS A 93 -8.92 8.80 0.77
N TYR A 94 -9.30 7.90 1.68
CA TYR A 94 -9.82 6.58 1.31
C TYR A 94 -11.16 6.70 0.56
N GLN A 95 -12.01 7.68 0.90
CA GLN A 95 -13.33 7.86 0.27
C GLN A 95 -13.17 8.25 -1.18
N HIS A 96 -12.36 9.29 -1.41
CA HIS A 96 -12.07 9.71 -2.77
C HIS A 96 -11.49 8.56 -3.60
N VAL A 97 -10.57 7.77 -3.02
CA VAL A 97 -9.94 6.65 -3.73
C VAL A 97 -10.95 5.55 -4.06
N ILE A 98 -11.76 5.12 -3.08
CA ILE A 98 -12.74 4.04 -3.25
C ILE A 98 -13.83 4.45 -4.25
N ASP A 99 -14.39 5.66 -4.11
CA ASP A 99 -15.48 6.14 -4.96
C ASP A 99 -15.05 6.32 -6.42
N THR A 100 -13.81 6.79 -6.63
CA THR A 100 -13.32 7.13 -7.97
C THR A 100 -12.66 5.94 -8.66
N TYR A 101 -11.83 5.19 -7.94
CA TYR A 101 -10.95 4.16 -8.49
C TYR A 101 -11.31 2.74 -8.03
N GLY A 102 -12.34 2.60 -7.19
CA GLY A 102 -12.86 1.33 -6.73
C GLY A 102 -12.11 0.74 -5.52
N PRO A 103 -12.51 -0.47 -5.10
CA PRO A 103 -11.98 -1.12 -3.91
C PRO A 103 -10.46 -1.26 -3.93
N ILE A 104 -9.86 -1.25 -2.74
CA ILE A 104 -8.42 -1.40 -2.56
C ILE A 104 -8.11 -2.84 -2.19
N ARG A 105 -7.44 -3.56 -3.08
CA ARG A 105 -6.84 -4.87 -2.82
C ARG A 105 -5.46 -4.72 -2.16
N ILE A 106 -5.09 -5.69 -1.36
CA ILE A 106 -3.78 -5.76 -0.69
C ILE A 106 -3.02 -6.94 -1.29
N THR A 107 -1.78 -6.68 -1.71
CA THR A 107 -0.89 -7.70 -2.27
C THR A 107 0.39 -7.80 -1.46
N LEU A 108 0.86 -9.01 -1.20
CA LEU A 108 1.99 -9.32 -0.32
C LEU A 108 3.09 -10.10 -1.06
N ALA A 109 4.35 -9.87 -0.69
CA ALA A 109 5.47 -10.71 -1.09
C ALA A 109 6.54 -10.71 0.02
N LEU A 110 7.42 -11.72 0.03
CA LEU A 110 8.53 -11.77 0.97
C LEU A 110 9.53 -10.65 0.63
N TYR A 111 10.05 -9.95 1.64
CA TYR A 111 11.02 -8.88 1.37
C TYR A 111 12.32 -9.43 0.77
N SER A 112 12.67 -10.69 1.07
CA SER A 112 13.90 -11.35 0.63
C SER A 112 14.01 -11.44 -0.88
N ASP A 113 12.88 -11.35 -1.59
CA ASP A 113 12.85 -11.36 -3.05
C ASP A 113 13.34 -10.02 -3.65
N PHE A 114 13.38 -8.96 -2.83
CA PHE A 114 13.67 -7.60 -3.27
C PHE A 114 14.86 -6.96 -2.54
N GLY A 115 15.29 -7.44 -1.38
CA GLY A 115 16.43 -6.87 -0.66
C GLY A 115 16.88 -7.70 0.55
N ASP A 116 18.02 -7.32 1.12
CA ASP A 116 18.61 -8.01 2.28
C ASP A 116 17.87 -7.68 3.59
N SER A 117 17.07 -6.60 3.58
CA SER A 117 16.21 -6.19 4.69
C SER A 117 14.86 -5.69 4.17
N SER A 118 13.86 -5.66 5.05
CA SER A 118 12.52 -5.19 4.71
C SER A 118 12.51 -3.70 4.31
N GLU A 119 13.35 -2.89 4.94
CA GLU A 119 13.54 -1.47 4.60
C GLU A 119 14.20 -1.31 3.22
N GLN A 120 15.18 -2.15 2.86
CA GLN A 120 15.78 -2.12 1.53
C GLN A 120 14.79 -2.56 0.44
N ALA A 121 13.98 -3.58 0.71
CA ALA A 121 12.95 -4.06 -0.20
C ALA A 121 11.91 -2.97 -0.50
N GLU A 122 11.39 -2.30 0.54
CA GLU A 122 10.47 -1.16 0.41
C GLU A 122 11.12 -0.04 -0.41
N ALA A 123 12.35 0.36 -0.07
CA ALA A 123 13.07 1.43 -0.75
C ALA A 123 13.28 1.12 -2.24
N ARG A 124 13.61 -0.13 -2.59
CA ARG A 124 13.77 -0.55 -3.99
C ARG A 124 12.45 -0.51 -4.76
N LEU A 125 11.36 -0.98 -4.17
CA LEU A 125 10.02 -0.90 -4.80
C LEU A 125 9.57 0.54 -4.99
N LEU A 126 9.74 1.39 -3.97
CA LEU A 126 9.44 2.83 -4.06
C LEU A 126 10.29 3.51 -5.13
N TRP A 127 11.57 3.14 -5.25
CA TRP A 127 12.45 3.67 -6.29
C TRP A 127 11.97 3.28 -7.68
N LYS A 128 11.57 2.01 -7.90
CA LYS A 128 11.03 1.59 -9.20
C LYS A 128 9.70 2.26 -9.53
N TYR A 129 8.85 2.46 -8.55
CA TYR A 129 7.64 3.26 -8.71
C TYR A 129 7.98 4.70 -9.13
N PHE A 130 8.92 5.35 -8.44
CA PHE A 130 9.35 6.72 -8.75
C PHE A 130 9.95 6.81 -10.15
N GLN A 131 10.76 5.82 -10.55
CA GLN A 131 11.31 5.71 -11.90
C GLN A 131 10.25 5.56 -12.99
N ASN A 132 9.02 5.13 -12.66
CA ASN A 132 7.89 5.02 -13.59
C ASN A 132 6.98 6.27 -13.57
N HIS A 133 6.80 6.92 -12.43
CA HIS A 133 5.77 7.96 -12.27
C HIS A 133 6.28 9.36 -11.91
N CYS A 134 7.58 9.52 -11.64
CA CYS A 134 8.21 10.77 -11.20
C CYS A 134 7.65 11.34 -9.87
N GLU A 135 6.96 10.51 -9.10
CA GLU A 135 6.39 10.83 -7.79
C GLU A 135 6.29 9.56 -6.92
N HIS A 136 5.96 9.71 -5.64
CA HIS A 136 5.67 8.58 -4.75
C HIS A 136 4.19 8.16 -4.85
N PRO A 137 3.82 6.94 -4.43
CA PRO A 137 2.41 6.57 -4.32
C PRO A 137 1.64 7.57 -3.44
N PRO A 138 0.37 7.88 -3.75
CA PRO A 138 -0.42 8.91 -3.07
C PRO A 138 -0.42 8.87 -1.54
N PHE A 139 -0.36 7.68 -0.94
CA PHE A 139 -0.38 7.52 0.52
C PHE A 139 1.02 7.31 1.13
N ASN A 140 2.05 7.14 0.31
CA ASN A 140 3.44 7.15 0.77
C ASN A 140 3.87 8.60 1.00
N TYR A 141 3.48 9.13 2.16
CA TYR A 141 3.89 10.46 2.60
C TYR A 141 5.42 10.58 2.63
N THR A 142 5.97 11.38 1.74
CA THR A 142 7.13 12.21 2.07
C THR A 142 6.60 13.26 3.04
N LYS A 143 6.85 13.12 4.35
CA LYS A 143 6.46 14.15 5.31
C LYS A 143 6.95 15.51 4.77
N PRO A 144 6.08 16.47 4.45
CA PRO A 144 6.52 17.84 4.44
C PRO A 144 6.91 18.15 5.89
N LYS A 145 8.10 18.71 6.12
CA LYS A 145 8.39 19.38 7.38
C LYS A 145 7.47 20.60 7.44
N ILE A 146 6.25 20.44 7.94
CA ILE A 146 5.35 21.55 8.21
C ILE A 146 5.84 22.18 9.51
N SER A 147 6.67 23.22 9.41
CA SER A 147 6.63 24.30 10.39
C SER A 147 5.39 25.11 10.08
N ASP A 148 4.47 25.15 11.06
CA ASP A 148 3.46 26.18 11.25
C ASP A 148 2.60 26.57 10.04
N MET A 149 1.54 25.81 9.80
CA MET A 149 0.28 26.37 9.29
C MET A 149 -0.88 25.66 10.00
N ASP A 150 -1.28 26.25 11.12
CA ASP A 150 -2.66 26.43 11.61
C ASP A 150 -2.58 26.83 13.10
N GLN A 151 -2.34 28.13 13.34
CA GLN A 151 -2.81 28.87 14.52
C GLN A 151 -3.93 29.79 14.07
#